data_AF-A0A8B7DXL0-F1
#
_entry.id   AF-A0A8B7DXL0-F1
#
_cell.length_a   1.000
_cell.length_b   1.000
_cell.length_c   1.000
_cell.angle_alpha   90.00
_cell.angle_beta   90.00
_cell.angle_gamma   90.00
#
_symmetry.space_group_name_H-M   'P 1'
#
loop_
_entity.id
_entity.type
_entity.pdbx_description
1 polymer ?
#
loop_
_entity_poly.entity_id
_entity_poly.type
_entity_poly.pdbx_seq_one_letter_code
_entity_poly.pdbx_strand_id
1 'polypeptide(L)'
;MYDIACMLVKHLKKRGSNILDKNVSFCIPSFHVYGHRSACQLKYSPKSTVGIGISDGEVMERLWSALRRFSKITKEQTPSHRADTLTLGLLHYAQYSINSLSRRLCARIDKAVQIKDTTDIELEKTLKSIGVLQREVIQSWIATEIDMEDCGNQKNDKESDLECYVLILNDWWKLRKDIETTTSNPDIILNNG
;
A
#
# COMPACT_ATOMS: atom_id res chain seq x y z
N MET A 1 -2.81 6.86 9.96
CA MET A 1 -2.36 6.83 8.55
C MET A 1 -1.91 8.22 8.17
N TYR A 2 -0.89 8.31 7.31
CA TYR A 2 -0.38 9.59 6.84
C TYR A 2 0.29 9.39 5.49
N ASP A 3 0.15 10.35 4.58
CA ASP A 3 0.62 10.21 3.19
C ASP A 3 2.13 9.93 3.15
N ILE A 4 2.87 10.59 4.04
CA ILE A 4 4.32 10.42 4.18
C ILE A 4 4.70 9.55 5.39
N ALA A 5 3.87 8.57 5.77
CA ALA A 5 4.14 7.71 6.92
C ALA A 5 5.52 7.03 6.85
N CYS A 6 6.00 6.66 5.66
CA CYS A 6 7.34 6.07 5.49
C CYS A 6 8.47 7.04 5.92
N MET A 7 8.34 8.32 5.60
CA MET A 7 9.29 9.36 6.00
C MET A 7 9.18 9.65 7.49
N LEU A 8 7.95 9.71 8.00
CA LEU A 8 7.68 9.91 9.43
C LEU A 8 8.36 8.83 10.28
N VAL A 9 8.21 7.56 9.92
CA VAL A 9 8.87 6.44 10.63
C VAL A 9 10.39 6.60 10.60
N LYS A 10 10.99 6.96 9.46
CA LYS A 10 12.44 7.22 9.35
C LYS A 10 12.87 8.36 10.30
N HIS A 11 12.11 9.44 10.35
CA HIS A 11 12.40 10.56 11.26
C HIS A 11 12.25 10.19 12.74
N LEU A 12 11.24 9.39 13.09
CA LEU A 12 11.01 8.92 14.45
C LEU A 12 12.13 7.97 14.92
N LYS A 13 12.57 7.04 14.05
CA LYS A 13 13.71 6.15 14.31
C LYS A 13 14.97 6.97 14.57
N LYS A 14 15.27 7.94 13.69
CA LYS A 14 16.45 8.81 13.81
C LYS A 14 16.47 9.64 15.10
N ARG A 15 15.30 10.01 15.61
CA ARG A 15 15.17 10.79 16.86
C ARG A 15 15.11 9.93 18.12
N GLY A 16 15.18 8.60 18.01
CA GLY A 16 15.03 7.69 19.15
C GLY A 16 13.66 7.82 19.82
N SER A 17 12.61 8.08 19.03
CA SER A 17 11.26 8.25 19.58
C SER A 17 10.71 6.91 20.07
N ASN A 18 10.31 6.88 21.35
CA ASN A 18 9.66 5.73 21.97
C ASN A 18 8.27 5.40 21.40
N ILE A 19 7.74 6.21 20.48
CA ILE A 19 6.45 5.95 19.84
C ILE A 19 6.49 4.68 18.98
N LEU A 20 7.67 4.33 18.47
CA LEU A 20 7.88 3.11 17.68
C LEU A 20 7.87 1.86 18.55
N ASP A 21 8.17 2.00 19.85
CA ASP A 21 8.13 0.92 20.85
C ASP A 21 6.71 0.71 21.41
N LYS A 22 5.79 1.62 21.08
CA LYS A 22 4.36 1.45 21.36
C LYS A 22 3.76 0.64 20.21
N ASN A 23 2.80 -0.25 20.50
CA ASN A 23 2.07 -1.07 19.53
C ASN A 23 1.28 -0.20 18.52
N VAL A 24 1.97 0.49 17.64
CA VAL A 24 1.45 1.48 16.70
C VAL A 24 1.93 1.10 15.30
N SER A 25 0.97 0.76 14.44
CA SER A 25 1.24 0.52 13.02
C SER A 25 1.10 1.82 12.23
N PHE A 26 2.06 2.06 11.33
CA PHE A 26 2.03 3.17 10.40
C PHE A 26 1.55 2.66 9.03
N CYS A 27 0.64 3.38 8.40
CA CYS A 27 0.19 3.07 7.04
C CYS A 27 0.01 4.35 6.24
N ILE A 28 0.14 4.23 4.92
CA ILE A 28 -0.14 5.26 3.93
C ILE A 28 -1.54 4.97 3.35
N PRO A 29 -2.43 5.95 3.16
CA PRO A 29 -3.74 5.69 2.55
C PRO A 29 -3.62 5.03 1.16
N SER A 30 -4.62 4.23 0.79
CA SER A 30 -4.58 3.35 -0.38
C SER A 30 -4.36 4.08 -1.70
N PHE A 31 -4.83 5.32 -1.88
CA PHE A 31 -4.53 6.08 -3.10
C PHE A 31 -3.08 6.59 -3.10
N HIS A 32 -2.61 7.06 -1.95
CA HIS A 32 -1.29 7.67 -1.84
C HIS A 32 -0.16 6.65 -1.88
N VAL A 33 -0.38 5.43 -1.36
CA VAL A 33 0.67 4.41 -1.26
C VAL A 33 1.26 4.03 -2.62
N TYR A 34 0.46 4.03 -3.69
CA TYR A 34 0.93 3.74 -5.04
C TYR A 34 1.89 4.79 -5.60
N GLY A 35 1.90 6.01 -5.05
CA GLY A 35 2.88 7.04 -5.38
C GLY A 35 4.26 6.82 -4.73
N HIS A 36 4.39 5.82 -3.86
CA HIS A 36 5.64 5.49 -3.19
C HIS A 36 6.34 4.31 -3.88
N ARG A 37 7.61 4.08 -3.52
CA ARG A 37 8.42 2.96 -3.98
C ARG A 37 7.78 1.60 -3.63
N SER A 38 8.13 0.55 -4.38
CA SER A 38 7.69 -0.84 -4.17
C SER A 38 7.75 -1.29 -2.72
N ALA A 39 8.91 -1.12 -2.06
CA ALA A 39 9.08 -1.49 -0.65
C ALA A 39 8.12 -0.74 0.29
N CYS A 40 7.84 0.54 0.03
CA CYS A 40 6.85 1.31 0.79
C CYS A 40 5.42 0.80 0.55
N GLN A 41 5.10 0.38 -0.68
CA GLN A 41 3.82 -0.23 -0.99
C GLN A 41 3.61 -1.54 -0.22
N LEU A 42 4.63 -2.39 -0.16
CA LEU A 42 4.53 -3.65 0.58
C LEU A 42 4.39 -3.41 2.08
N LYS A 43 5.18 -2.49 2.65
CA LYS A 43 5.29 -2.26 4.10
C LYS A 43 4.15 -1.42 4.69
N TYR A 44 3.75 -0.35 4.00
CA TYR A 44 2.83 0.66 4.53
C TYR A 44 1.45 0.62 3.88
N SER A 45 1.19 -0.30 2.94
CA SER A 45 -0.15 -0.47 2.38
C SER A 45 -1.15 -0.88 3.47
N PRO A 46 -2.36 -0.27 3.48
CA PRO A 46 -3.44 -0.69 4.37
C PRO A 46 -3.80 -2.16 4.18
N LYS A 47 -3.69 -2.67 2.95
CA LYS A 47 -3.99 -4.08 2.60
C LYS A 47 -2.98 -5.07 3.18
N SER A 48 -1.74 -4.63 3.38
CA SER A 48 -0.68 -5.45 4.00
C SER A 48 -0.66 -5.33 5.53
N THR A 49 -1.49 -4.44 6.11
CA THR A 49 -1.47 -4.17 7.54
C THR A 49 -2.58 -4.94 8.26
N VAL A 50 -2.18 -5.75 9.24
CA VAL A 50 -3.11 -6.54 10.06
C VAL A 50 -4.08 -5.64 10.82
N GLY A 51 -5.37 -6.01 10.83
CA GLY A 51 -6.42 -5.34 11.61
C GLY A 51 -7.13 -4.18 10.89
N ILE A 52 -6.65 -3.72 9.73
CA ILE A 52 -7.29 -2.65 8.96
C ILE A 52 -8.45 -3.16 8.07
N GLY A 53 -8.38 -4.43 7.68
CA GLY A 53 -9.34 -5.05 6.76
C GLY A 53 -9.34 -4.35 5.40
N ILE A 54 -10.52 -4.00 4.90
CA ILE A 54 -10.70 -3.30 3.62
C ILE A 54 -10.74 -1.76 3.76
N SER A 55 -10.27 -1.22 4.88
CA SER A 55 -10.27 0.23 5.09
C SER A 55 -9.16 0.89 4.29
N ASP A 56 -9.51 1.94 3.54
CA ASP A 56 -8.61 2.60 2.59
C ASP A 56 -7.81 3.77 3.17
N GLY A 57 -8.20 4.33 4.31
CA GLY A 57 -7.55 5.51 4.89
C GLY A 57 -7.99 6.86 4.32
N GLU A 58 -8.85 6.88 3.31
CA GLU A 58 -9.23 8.08 2.54
C GLU A 58 -10.34 8.92 3.21
N VAL A 59 -10.25 9.08 4.55
CA VAL A 59 -11.32 9.73 5.32
C VAL A 59 -11.39 11.23 5.01
N MET A 60 -10.24 11.89 4.84
CA MET A 60 -10.18 13.32 4.56
C MET A 60 -10.75 13.65 3.17
N GLU A 61 -10.47 12.79 2.20
CA GLU A 61 -10.94 12.88 0.82
C GLU A 61 -12.47 12.76 0.77
N ARG A 62 -13.04 11.80 1.51
CA ARG A 62 -14.50 11.68 1.67
C ARG A 62 -15.12 12.90 2.35
N LEU A 63 -14.46 13.44 3.37
CA LEU A 63 -14.91 14.64 4.07
C LEU A 63 -14.91 15.84 3.11
N TRP A 64 -13.82 16.08 2.38
CA TRP A 64 -13.74 17.15 1.40
C TRP A 64 -14.77 17.00 0.28
N SER A 65 -15.02 15.78 -0.17
CA SER A 65 -16.10 15.51 -1.13
C SER A 65 -17.47 15.91 -0.59
N ALA A 66 -17.78 15.59 0.67
CA ALA A 66 -19.01 16.01 1.32
C ALA A 66 -19.09 17.54 1.47
N LEU A 67 -17.97 18.18 1.83
CA LEU A 67 -17.89 19.62 2.03
C LEU A 67 -17.96 20.43 0.73
N ARG A 68 -17.59 19.84 -0.42
CA ARG A 68 -17.60 20.50 -1.74
C ARG A 68 -18.92 21.18 -2.07
N ARG A 69 -20.05 20.65 -1.57
CA ARG A 69 -21.39 21.22 -1.77
C ARG A 69 -21.55 22.60 -1.11
N PHE A 70 -20.87 22.84 0.00
CA PHE A 70 -20.91 24.12 0.71
C PHE A 70 -20.09 25.21 0.03
N SER A 71 -19.12 24.86 -0.83
CA SER A 71 -18.26 25.85 -1.49
C SER A 71 -19.03 26.89 -2.30
N LYS A 72 -20.13 26.49 -2.96
CA LYS A 72 -20.99 27.41 -3.72
C LYS A 72 -21.92 28.21 -2.81
N ILE A 73 -22.50 27.57 -1.79
CA ILE A 73 -23.46 28.17 -0.85
C ILE A 73 -22.78 29.25 0.00
N THR A 74 -21.54 28.99 0.40
CA THR A 74 -20.77 29.85 1.31
C THR A 74 -19.95 30.92 0.59
N LYS A 75 -20.13 31.10 -0.72
CA LYS A 75 -19.32 32.00 -1.54
C LYS A 75 -19.56 33.47 -1.19
N GLU A 76 -20.83 33.86 -1.05
CA GLU A 76 -21.25 35.24 -0.78
C GLU A 76 -21.46 35.52 0.72
N GLN A 77 -21.14 34.54 1.58
CA GLN A 77 -21.25 34.70 3.03
C GLN A 77 -20.06 35.49 3.58
N THR A 78 -20.30 36.27 4.64
CA THR A 78 -19.21 36.87 5.42
C THR A 78 -18.32 35.78 6.01
N PRO A 79 -17.04 36.06 6.30
CA PRO A 79 -16.13 35.06 6.87
C PRO A 79 -16.67 34.38 8.13
N SER A 80 -17.35 35.14 9.01
CA SER A 80 -18.00 34.60 10.22
C SER A 80 -19.11 33.62 9.87
N HIS A 81 -20.08 34.03 9.05
CA HIS A 81 -21.21 33.17 8.67
C HIS A 81 -20.75 31.93 7.88
N ARG A 82 -19.69 32.06 7.08
CA ARG A 82 -19.06 30.94 6.39
C ARG A 82 -18.46 29.94 7.38
N ALA A 83 -17.74 30.40 8.39
CA ALA A 83 -17.18 29.54 9.43
C ALA A 83 -18.28 28.79 10.19
N ASP A 84 -19.36 29.49 10.57
CA ASP A 84 -20.51 28.88 11.26
C ASP A 84 -21.18 27.81 10.39
N THR A 85 -21.42 28.13 9.11
CA THR A 85 -22.07 27.19 8.16
C THR A 85 -21.22 25.93 7.95
N LEU A 86 -19.90 26.08 7.76
CA LEU A 86 -19.00 24.94 7.61
C LEU A 86 -18.91 24.13 8.90
N THR A 87 -18.90 24.78 10.07
CA THR A 87 -18.90 24.11 11.38
C THR A 87 -20.15 23.26 11.57
N LEU A 88 -21.33 23.80 11.26
CA LEU A 88 -22.59 23.04 11.29
C LEU A 88 -22.55 21.85 10.32
N GLY A 89 -22.02 22.04 9.11
CA GLY A 89 -21.83 20.96 8.14
C GLY A 89 -20.90 19.85 8.65
N LEU A 90 -19.80 20.21 9.31
CA LEU A 90 -18.86 19.27 9.93
C LEU A 90 -19.49 18.49 11.09
N LEU A 91 -20.22 19.17 11.98
CA LEU A 91 -20.94 18.53 13.08
C LEU A 91 -21.99 17.54 12.57
N HIS A 92 -22.75 17.94 11.54
CA HIS A 92 -23.71 17.05 10.90
C HIS A 92 -23.02 15.83 10.28
N TYR A 93 -21.90 16.02 9.57
CA TYR A 93 -21.14 14.91 8.98
C TYR A 93 -20.58 13.95 10.05
N ALA A 94 -20.10 14.48 11.17
CA ALA A 94 -19.63 13.68 12.31
C ALA A 94 -20.78 12.83 12.89
N GLN A 95 -21.94 13.45 13.16
CA GLN A 95 -23.11 12.74 13.66
C GLN A 95 -23.58 11.66 12.68
N TYR A 96 -23.66 11.98 11.40
CA TYR A 96 -24.00 11.01 10.35
C TYR A 96 -23.00 9.84 10.31
N SER A 97 -21.71 10.13 10.44
CA SER A 97 -20.65 9.13 10.45
C SER A 97 -20.77 8.17 11.64
N ILE A 98 -21.07 8.70 12.82
CA ILE A 98 -21.32 7.92 14.03
C ILE A 98 -22.58 7.06 13.87
N ASN A 99 -23.69 7.67 13.46
CA ASN A 99 -24.98 6.97 13.30
C ASN A 99 -24.93 5.85 12.25
N SER A 100 -24.08 5.99 11.24
CA SER A 100 -23.91 4.99 10.19
C SER A 100 -22.80 3.98 10.47
N LEU A 101 -22.06 4.12 11.58
CA LEU A 101 -20.85 3.35 11.84
C LEU A 101 -21.12 1.83 11.90
N SER A 102 -22.11 1.40 12.68
CA SER A 102 -22.45 -0.02 12.84
C SER A 102 -22.75 -0.69 11.49
N ARG A 103 -23.66 -0.10 10.71
CA ARG A 103 -24.01 -0.56 9.36
C ARG A 103 -22.79 -0.61 8.43
N ARG A 104 -21.93 0.40 8.47
CA ARG A 104 -20.71 0.45 7.64
C ARG A 104 -19.70 -0.62 8.05
N LEU A 105 -19.57 -0.93 9.34
CA LEU A 105 -18.68 -1.97 9.83
C LEU A 105 -19.17 -3.36 9.42
N CYS A 106 -20.46 -3.68 9.60
CA CYS A 106 -21.01 -4.96 9.16
C CYS A 106 -20.79 -5.18 7.66
N ALA A 107 -21.19 -4.21 6.83
CA ALA A 107 -21.01 -4.28 5.38
C ALA A 107 -19.53 -4.42 4.96
N ARG A 108 -18.60 -3.83 5.74
CA ARG A 108 -17.16 -3.95 5.48
C ARG A 108 -16.63 -5.33 5.82
N ILE A 109 -17.10 -5.93 6.91
CA ILE A 109 -16.70 -7.29 7.31
C ILE A 109 -17.18 -8.29 6.25
N ASP A 110 -18.46 -8.21 5.86
CA ASP A 110 -19.03 -9.10 4.84
C ASP A 110 -18.24 -9.00 3.53
N LYS A 111 -17.95 -7.77 3.09
CA LYS A 111 -17.15 -7.53 1.89
C LYS A 111 -15.70 -8.02 2.04
N ALA A 112 -15.10 -7.91 3.22
CA ALA A 112 -13.74 -8.39 3.46
C ALA A 112 -13.65 -9.91 3.32
N VAL A 113 -14.62 -10.65 3.85
CA VAL A 113 -14.70 -12.12 3.72
C VAL A 113 -14.85 -12.52 2.25
N GLN A 114 -15.80 -11.90 1.54
CA GLN A 114 -16.03 -12.18 0.12
C GLN A 114 -14.79 -11.92 -0.76
N ILE A 115 -14.11 -10.79 -0.52
CA ILE A 115 -12.88 -10.44 -1.26
C ILE A 115 -11.79 -11.45 -0.95
N LYS A 116 -11.62 -11.85 0.31
CA LYS A 116 -10.61 -12.85 0.69
C LYS A 116 -10.85 -14.15 -0.06
N ASP A 117 -12.06 -14.70 -0.01
CA ASP A 117 -12.38 -15.99 -0.63
C ASP A 117 -12.19 -15.93 -2.16
N THR A 118 -12.64 -14.84 -2.79
CA THR A 118 -12.47 -14.63 -4.24
C THR A 118 -10.99 -14.54 -4.60
N THR A 119 -10.22 -13.76 -3.83
CA THR A 119 -8.79 -13.55 -4.07
C THR A 119 -7.99 -14.84 -3.86
N ASP A 120 -8.33 -15.64 -2.84
CA ASP A 120 -7.70 -16.94 -2.59
C ASP A 120 -7.92 -17.88 -3.78
N ILE A 121 -9.14 -17.93 -4.33
CA ILE A 121 -9.46 -18.75 -5.53
C ILE A 121 -8.70 -18.28 -6.76
N GLU A 122 -8.68 -16.97 -7.02
CA GLU A 122 -7.96 -16.38 -8.17
C GLU A 122 -6.46 -16.63 -8.06
N LEU A 123 -5.89 -16.43 -6.87
CA LEU A 123 -4.47 -16.66 -6.61
C LEU A 123 -4.08 -18.12 -6.85
N GLU A 124 -4.86 -19.08 -6.35
CA GLU A 124 -4.60 -20.51 -6.57
C GLU A 124 -4.67 -20.88 -8.06
N LYS A 125 -5.59 -20.27 -8.82
CA LYS A 125 -5.65 -20.47 -10.29
C LYS A 125 -4.41 -19.91 -10.97
N THR A 126 -3.97 -18.71 -10.60
CA THR A 126 -2.77 -18.08 -11.15
C THR A 126 -1.52 -18.89 -10.82
N LEU A 127 -1.36 -19.34 -9.57
CA LEU A 127 -0.22 -20.18 -9.16
C LEU A 127 -0.16 -21.48 -9.97
N LYS A 128 -1.30 -22.15 -10.17
CA LYS A 128 -1.37 -23.37 -11.01
C LYS A 128 -0.99 -23.10 -12.46
N SER A 129 -1.38 -21.96 -13.02
CA SER A 129 -1.04 -21.61 -14.41
C SER A 129 0.45 -21.35 -14.62
N ILE A 130 1.15 -20.83 -13.60
CA ILE A 130 2.59 -20.57 -13.65
C ILE A 130 3.40 -21.84 -13.31
N GLY A 131 2.85 -22.74 -12.49
CA GLY A 131 3.38 -24.10 -12.23
C GLY A 131 4.64 -24.18 -11.36
N VAL A 132 5.48 -23.13 -11.36
CA VAL A 132 6.79 -23.11 -10.68
C VAL A 132 6.76 -22.30 -9.37
N LEU A 133 5.79 -21.40 -9.22
CA LEU A 133 5.74 -20.44 -8.12
C LEU A 133 4.91 -20.97 -6.94
N GLN A 134 5.53 -20.97 -5.75
CA GLN A 134 4.88 -21.28 -4.48
C GLN A 134 4.69 -20.01 -3.64
N ARG A 135 3.72 -20.03 -2.72
CA ARG A 135 3.38 -18.89 -1.87
C ARG A 135 4.54 -18.46 -0.98
N GLU A 136 5.32 -19.43 -0.53
CA GLU A 136 6.48 -19.26 0.35
C GLU A 136 7.58 -18.47 -0.36
N VAL A 137 7.78 -18.73 -1.65
CA VAL A 137 8.75 -17.99 -2.48
C VAL A 137 8.34 -16.52 -2.60
N ILE A 138 7.05 -16.26 -2.88
CA ILE A 138 6.53 -14.88 -2.95
C ILE A 138 6.70 -14.17 -1.61
N GLN A 139 6.41 -14.85 -0.50
CA GLN A 139 6.58 -14.29 0.83
C GLN A 139 8.04 -13.97 1.13
N SER A 140 8.98 -14.81 0.67
CA SER A 140 10.41 -14.55 0.79
C SER A 140 10.84 -13.31 0.00
N TRP A 141 10.31 -13.12 -1.22
CA TRP A 141 10.60 -11.93 -2.03
C TRP A 141 10.05 -10.66 -1.40
N ILE A 142 8.84 -10.71 -0.83
CA ILE A 142 8.26 -9.59 -0.08
C ILE A 142 9.14 -9.23 1.12
N ALA A 143 9.62 -10.22 1.87
CA ALA A 143 10.51 -10.00 3.01
C ALA A 143 11.83 -9.35 2.55
N THR A 144 12.47 -9.89 1.52
CA THR A 144 13.72 -9.34 0.96
C THR A 144 13.55 -7.90 0.49
N GLU A 145 12.47 -7.57 -0.23
CA GLU A 145 12.20 -6.21 -0.71
C GLU A 145 12.00 -5.22 0.46
N ILE A 146 11.34 -5.65 1.54
CA ILE A 146 11.15 -4.84 2.75
C ILE A 146 12.48 -4.64 3.50
N ASP A 147 13.29 -5.68 3.60
CA ASP A 147 14.57 -5.66 4.32
C ASP A 147 15.62 -4.82 3.57
N MET A 148 15.70 -4.91 2.24
CA MET A 148 16.63 -4.09 1.46
C MET A 148 16.38 -2.58 1.65
N GLU A 149 15.12 -2.15 1.79
CA GLU A 149 14.80 -0.74 2.07
C GLU A 149 15.16 -0.31 3.50
N ASP A 150 15.12 -1.22 4.47
CA ASP A 150 15.57 -0.94 5.84
C ASP A 150 17.12 -0.95 5.94
N CYS A 151 17.81 -1.74 5.11
CA CYS A 151 19.27 -1.87 5.05
C CYS A 151 19.99 -0.77 4.23
N GLY A 152 19.34 -0.17 3.21
CA GLY A 152 19.88 0.92 2.36
C GLY A 152 20.09 2.26 3.07
N ASN A 153 20.36 2.22 4.38
CA ASN A 153 20.50 3.38 5.26
C ASN A 153 21.78 3.36 6.09
N GLN A 154 22.70 2.43 5.82
CA GLN A 154 24.11 2.70 6.10
C GLN A 154 24.54 3.76 5.10
N LYS A 155 24.96 4.94 5.58
CA LYS A 155 25.62 5.91 4.70
C LYS A 155 26.84 5.22 4.09
N ASN A 156 26.74 4.78 2.85
CA ASN A 156 27.82 4.60 1.88
C ASN A 156 27.16 4.72 0.51
N ASP A 157 27.55 5.76 -0.23
CA ASP A 157 27.34 5.97 -1.68
C ASP A 157 25.95 5.61 -2.25
N LYS A 158 25.05 6.62 -2.28
CA LYS A 158 23.73 6.54 -2.96
C LYS A 158 23.81 6.13 -4.45
N GLU A 159 24.99 6.20 -5.04
CA GLU A 159 25.29 5.79 -6.40
C GLU A 159 25.40 4.25 -6.49
N SER A 160 25.98 3.58 -5.48
CA SER A 160 26.16 2.12 -5.48
C SER A 160 24.85 1.36 -5.24
N ASP A 161 23.93 1.88 -4.42
CA ASP A 161 22.66 1.20 -4.13
C ASP A 161 21.71 1.22 -5.34
N LEU A 162 21.68 2.35 -6.07
CA LEU A 162 20.91 2.47 -7.30
C LEU A 162 21.53 1.62 -8.41
N GLU A 163 22.86 1.63 -8.53
CA GLU A 163 23.59 0.75 -9.44
C GLU A 163 23.33 -0.73 -9.12
N CYS A 164 23.39 -1.13 -7.85
CA CYS A 164 23.14 -2.51 -7.45
C CYS A 164 21.69 -2.94 -7.77
N TYR A 165 20.72 -2.06 -7.53
CA TYR A 165 19.32 -2.32 -7.90
C TYR A 165 19.13 -2.42 -9.42
N VAL A 166 19.76 -1.55 -10.20
CA VAL A 166 19.72 -1.57 -11.68
C VAL A 166 20.44 -2.81 -12.22
N LEU A 167 21.55 -3.23 -11.63
CA LEU A 167 22.27 -4.44 -11.99
C LEU A 167 21.42 -5.69 -11.74
N ILE A 168 20.77 -5.78 -10.58
CA ILE A 168 19.83 -6.87 -10.27
C ILE A 168 18.69 -6.87 -11.30
N LEU A 169 18.06 -5.73 -11.59
CA LEU A 169 17.01 -5.63 -12.61
C LEU A 169 17.48 -6.07 -14.00
N ASN A 170 18.71 -5.70 -14.38
CA ASN A 170 19.31 -6.08 -15.64
C ASN A 170 19.57 -7.59 -15.71
N ASP A 171 20.03 -8.19 -14.63
CA ASP A 171 20.28 -9.63 -14.57
C ASP A 171 18.97 -10.42 -14.61
N TRP A 172 17.91 -9.95 -13.94
CA TRP A 172 16.55 -10.49 -14.09
C TRP A 172 16.03 -10.36 -15.52
N TRP A 173 16.28 -9.23 -16.18
CA TRP A 173 15.88 -9.02 -17.57
C TRP A 173 16.60 -9.97 -18.52
N LYS A 174 17.92 -10.18 -18.35
CA LYS A 174 18.70 -11.17 -19.12
C LYS A 174 18.17 -12.58 -18.88
N LEU A 175 17.97 -12.98 -17.62
CA LEU A 175 17.44 -14.30 -17.27
C LEU A 175 16.09 -14.56 -17.94
N ARG A 176 15.21 -13.55 -17.93
CA ARG A 176 13.92 -13.62 -18.61
C ARG A 176 14.08 -13.82 -20.12
N LYS A 177 14.98 -13.08 -20.76
CA LYS A 177 15.28 -13.22 -22.18
C LYS A 177 15.83 -14.61 -22.52
N ASP A 178 16.70 -15.15 -21.66
CA ASP A 178 17.25 -16.49 -21.82
C ASP A 178 16.15 -17.56 -21.73
N ILE A 179 15.21 -17.42 -20.78
CA ILE A 179 14.03 -18.30 -20.65
C ILE A 179 13.12 -18.19 -21.89
N GLU A 180 12.87 -17.00 -22.40
CA GLU A 180 12.09 -16.77 -23.63
C GLU A 180 12.76 -17.43 -24.86
N THR A 181 14.10 -17.41 -24.94
CA THR A 181 14.84 -18.09 -26.03
C THR A 181 14.87 -19.62 -25.90
N THR A 182 14.98 -20.17 -24.69
CA THR A 182 14.97 -21.63 -24.45
C THR A 182 13.59 -22.24 -24.64
N THR A 183 12.51 -21.51 -24.32
CA THR A 183 11.13 -21.95 -24.57
C THR A 183 10.71 -21.85 -26.04
N SER A 184 11.46 -21.09 -26.86
CA SER A 184 11.21 -20.94 -28.30
C SER A 184 11.94 -21.96 -29.18
N ASN A 185 12.81 -22.83 -28.61
CA ASN A 185 13.56 -23.83 -29.36
C ASN A 185 13.65 -25.17 -28.57
N PRO A 186 12.74 -26.14 -28.82
CA PRO A 186 12.64 -27.37 -28.02
C PRO A 186 13.79 -28.38 -28.19
N ASP A 187 14.73 -28.19 -29.12
CA ASP A 187 15.64 -29.27 -29.57
C ASP A 187 17.03 -29.34 -28.90
N ILE A 188 17.26 -28.73 -27.73
CA ILE A 188 18.59 -28.75 -27.08
C ILE A 188 18.68 -29.66 -25.84
N ILE A 189 17.60 -30.31 -25.41
CA ILE A 189 17.65 -31.28 -24.29
C ILE A 189 17.73 -32.73 -24.81
N LEU A 190 18.65 -33.05 -25.73
CA LEU A 190 19.01 -34.45 -26.04
C LEU A 190 20.45 -34.59 -26.57
N ASN A 191 21.43 -33.85 -26.04
CA ASN A 191 22.84 -34.21 -26.21
C ASN A 191 23.68 -33.66 -25.06
N ASN A 192 23.79 -34.45 -24.00
CA ASN A 192 25.01 -34.66 -23.22
C ASN A 192 24.71 -35.83 -22.26
N GLY A 193 25.05 -37.03 -22.72
CA GLY A 193 25.32 -38.16 -21.84
C GLY A 193 26.66 -38.01 -21.15
#